data_AF-A0A1Z8VH58-F1
#
_entry.id   AF-A0A1Z8VH58-F1
#
_cell.length_a   1.000
_cell.length_b   1.000
_cell.length_c   1.000
_cell.angle_alpha   90.00
_cell.angle_beta   90.00
_cell.angle_gamma   90.00
#
_symmetry.space_group_name_H-M   'P 1'
#
loop_
_entity.id
_entity.type
_entity.pdbx_description
1 polymer ?
#
loop_
_entity_poly.entity_id
_entity_poly.type
_entity_poly.pdbx_seq_one_letter_code
_entity_poly.pdbx_strand_id
1 'polypeptide(L)' 'MSDFNQELDARGLNCPLPILRAKKTLNGMSAGEVLKIIATDPGS' A
#
# COMPACT_ATOMS: atom_id res chain seq x y z
N MET A 1 -18.49 7.32 2.29
CA MET A 1 -17.51 7.34 3.39
C MET A 1 -16.42 6.38 2.97
N SER A 2 -15.16 6.79 2.98
CA SER A 2 -14.12 5.93 2.42
C SER A 2 -13.73 4.86 3.45
N ASP A 3 -14.08 3.61 3.18
CA ASP A 3 -13.86 2.47 4.09
C ASP A 3 -12.39 1.99 4.05
N PHE A 4 -11.45 2.83 4.49
CA PHE A 4 -10.06 2.43 4.70
C PHE A 4 -9.47 3.04 5.97
N ASN A 5 -8.56 2.30 6.61
CA ASN A 5 -7.91 2.69 7.85
C ASN A 5 -6.59 3.44 7.58
N GLN A 6 -5.89 3.07 6.51
CA GLN A 6 -4.63 3.68 6.10
C GLN A 6 -4.57 3.85 4.58
N GLU A 7 -3.78 4.84 4.13
CA GLU A 7 -3.50 5.09 2.73
C GLU A 7 -1.98 5.10 2.49
N LEU A 8 -1.53 4.43 1.43
CA LEU A 8 -0.15 4.39 0.98
C LEU A 8 -0.05 4.88 -0.47
N ASP A 9 0.61 6.02 -0.67
CA ASP A 9 1.03 6.46 -2.01
C ASP A 9 2.37 5.82 -2.39
N ALA A 10 2.32 4.97 -3.40
CA ALA A 10 3.44 4.26 -4.00
C ALA A 10 3.63 4.63 -5.48
N ARG A 11 3.05 5.74 -5.95
CA ARG A 11 3.25 6.23 -7.32
C ARG A 11 4.69 6.65 -7.56
N GLY A 12 5.16 6.48 -8.80
CA GLY A 12 6.53 6.81 -9.21
C GLY A 12 7.62 5.92 -8.60
N LEU A 13 7.24 4.91 -7.80
CA LEU A 13 8.17 3.90 -7.32
C LEU A 13 8.29 2.78 -8.35
N ASN A 14 9.52 2.33 -8.61
CA ASN A 14 9.77 1.19 -9.49
C ASN A 14 9.68 -0.14 -8.72
N CYS A 15 9.29 -1.21 -9.41
CA CYS A 15 9.37 -2.56 -8.88
C CYS A 15 10.78 -2.85 -8.31
N PRO A 16 10.92 -3.42 -7.09
CA PRO A 16 9.89 -4.02 -6.23
C PRO A 16 9.40 -3.09 -5.09
N LEU A 17 9.61 -1.78 -5.18
CA LEU A 17 9.36 -0.86 -4.08
C LEU A 17 7.87 -0.76 -3.65
N PRO A 18 6.87 -0.76 -4.56
CA PRO A 18 5.46 -0.71 -4.16
C PRO A 18 5.07 -1.84 -3.22
N ILE A 19 5.43 -3.08 -3.56
CA ILE A 19 5.10 -4.26 -2.76
C ILE A 19 5.86 -4.30 -1.42
N LEU A 20 7.12 -3.86 -1.40
CA LEU A 20 7.89 -3.79 -0.16
C LEU A 20 7.32 -2.76 0.82
N ARG A 21 6.87 -1.61 0.31
CA ARG A 21 6.21 -0.59 1.15
C ARG A 21 4.85 -1.07 1.63
N ALA A 22 4.05 -1.69 0.77
CA ALA A 22 2.78 -2.28 1.16
C ALA A 22 2.96 -3.29 2.31
N LYS A 23 3.92 -4.22 2.17
CA LYS A 23 4.24 -5.20 3.22
C LYS A 23 4.68 -4.53 4.52
N LYS A 24 5.53 -3.51 4.45
CA LYS A 24 5.99 -2.77 5.64
C LYS A 24 4.82 -2.11 6.36
N THR A 25 3.88 -1.51 5.62
CA THR A 25 2.68 -0.89 6.20
C THR A 25 1.77 -1.95 6.82
N LEU A 26 1.49 -3.05 6.12
CA LEU A 26 0.67 -4.15 6.61
C LEU A 26 1.21 -4.78 7.92
N ASN A 27 2.52 -4.88 8.08
CA ASN A 27 3.14 -5.39 9.32
C ASN A 27 2.83 -4.53 10.55
N GLY A 28 2.45 -3.26 10.37
CA GLY A 28 2.05 -2.35 11.44
C GLY A 28 0.54 -2.24 11.64
N MET A 29 -0.26 -2.93 10.83
CA MET A 29 -1.72 -2.87 10.87
C MET A 29 -2.30 -4.04 11.67
N SER A 30 -3.47 -3.79 12.24
CA SER A 30 -4.25 -4.80 12.95
C SER A 30 -5.08 -5.63 11.96
N ALA A 31 -5.40 -6.87 12.34
CA ALA A 31 -6.30 -7.70 11.56
C ALA A 31 -7.68 -7.01 11.40
N GLY A 32 -8.19 -6.99 10.17
CA GLY A 32 -9.45 -6.33 9.83
C GLY A 32 -9.30 -4.87 9.38
N GLU A 33 -8.12 -4.26 9.51
CA GLU A 33 -7.86 -2.95 8.93
C GLU A 33 -7.63 -3.02 7.42
N VAL A 34 -8.15 -2.02 6.70
CA VAL A 34 -8.06 -1.92 5.25
C VAL A 34 -7.00 -0.89 4.86
N LEU A 35 -6.02 -1.32 4.06
CA LEU A 35 -4.99 -0.45 3.48
C LEU A 35 -5.36 -0.10 2.04
N LYS A 36 -5.54 1.19 1.75
CA LYS A 36 -5.67 1.71 0.39
C LYS A 36 -4.28 2.01 -0.18
N ILE A 37 -3.97 1.48 -1.36
CA ILE A 37 -2.67 1.70 -2.02
C ILE A 37 -2.92 2.37 -3.36
N ILE A 38 -2.14 3.41 -3.66
CA ILE A 38 -2.12 4.06 -4.97
C ILE A 38 -0.75 3.80 -5.61
N ALA A 39 -0.70 3.03 -6.70
CA ALA A 39 0.54 2.69 -7.39
C ALA A 39 0.42 2.93 -8.89
N THR A 40 1.56 3.16 -9.56
CA THR A 40 1.65 3.42 -11.01
C THR A 40 2.75 2.60 -11.67
N ASP A 41 3.32 1.59 -11.00
CA ASP A 41 4.38 0.81 -11.61
C ASP A 41 3.79 -0.21 -12.61
N PRO A 42 4.44 -0.43 -13.75
CA PRO A 42 3.94 -1.35 -14.78
C PRO A 42 4.10 -2.84 -14.40
N GLY A 43 4.75 -3.13 -13.25
CA GLY A 43 5.06 -4.47 -12.77
C GLY A 43 4.25 -4.93 -11.56
N SER A 44 3.24 -4.16 -11.11
CA SER A 44 2.25 -4.57 -10.11
C SER A 44 0.88 -4.82 -10.70
#